data_AF-A0A352KGK8-F1
#
_entry.id   AF-A0A352KGK8-F1
#
_cell.length_a   1.000
_cell.length_b   1.000
_cell.length_c   1.000
_cell.angle_alpha   90.00
_cell.angle_beta   90.00
_cell.angle_gamma   90.00
#
_symmetry.space_group_name_H-M   'P 1'
#
loop_
_entity.id
_entity.type
_entity.pdbx_description
1 polymer ?
#
loop_
_entity_poly.entity_id
_entity_poly.type
_entity_poly.pdbx_seq_one_letter_code
_entity_poly.pdbx_strand_id
1 'polypeptide(L)'
;ALFDSAVRAVAALDEPDADNPLAARYRQEMAAHKQRGMDEAEAAARAGYRIFGSKPGAYGAGLQALMDERGWENEEDLARAYIAWGGYAYGAGAEGRPAHGLFETRLAQIDAVVQNQDNREHDLLDSDDYYQFEGGLAVAVAVTKGSGVPVWHNDHSRPESPKIRSLEEEIARVVRARVVNPKWIESAMRHGYKGAFEMAATVDYL
;
A
#
# COMPACT_ATOMS: atom_id res chain seq x y z
N ALA A 1 0.38 0.48 -17.84
CA ALA A 1 0.08 1.34 -19.00
C ALA A 1 -1.23 2.13 -18.82
N LEU A 2 -2.39 1.48 -18.63
CA LEU A 2 -3.68 2.18 -18.54
C LEU A 2 -3.76 3.25 -17.44
N PHE A 3 -3.44 2.90 -16.19
CA PHE A 3 -3.52 3.84 -15.07
C PHE A 3 -2.58 5.06 -15.22
N ASP A 4 -1.38 4.86 -15.75
CA ASP A 4 -0.42 5.96 -15.98
C ASP A 4 -0.93 6.90 -17.09
N SER A 5 -1.50 6.34 -18.16
CA SER A 5 -2.14 7.13 -19.20
C SER A 5 -3.31 7.96 -18.65
N ALA A 6 -4.14 7.38 -17.77
CA ALA A 6 -5.26 8.10 -17.16
C ALA A 6 -4.77 9.22 -16.24
N VAL A 7 -3.79 8.94 -15.37
CA VAL A 7 -3.16 9.95 -14.51
C VAL A 7 -2.63 11.13 -15.32
N ARG A 8 -1.91 10.86 -16.41
CA ARG A 8 -1.32 11.92 -17.25
C ARG A 8 -2.37 12.70 -18.02
N ALA A 9 -3.41 12.03 -18.52
CA ALA A 9 -4.53 12.70 -19.18
C ALA A 9 -5.22 13.69 -18.22
N VAL A 10 -5.52 13.26 -16.99
CA VAL A 10 -6.14 14.12 -15.97
C VAL A 10 -5.21 15.24 -15.51
N ALA A 11 -3.91 14.95 -15.34
CA ALA A 11 -2.92 15.94 -14.92
C ALA A 11 -2.69 17.06 -15.96
N ALA A 12 -3.00 16.80 -17.23
CA ALA A 12 -2.85 17.75 -18.33
C ALA A 12 -4.07 18.66 -18.55
N LEU A 13 -5.18 18.43 -17.84
CA LEU A 13 -6.38 19.23 -17.97
C LEU A 13 -6.17 20.65 -17.40
N ASP A 14 -6.74 21.64 -18.09
CA ASP A 14 -6.79 23.03 -17.65
C ASP A 14 -8.05 23.25 -16.79
N GLU A 15 -7.95 22.84 -15.53
CA GLU A 15 -9.02 22.91 -14.53
C GLU A 15 -8.55 23.68 -13.29
N PRO A 16 -9.47 24.31 -12.54
CA PRO A 16 -9.15 24.97 -11.28
C PRO A 16 -8.46 24.02 -10.29
N ASP A 17 -7.48 24.53 -9.54
CA ASP A 17 -6.68 23.72 -8.61
C ASP A 17 -7.52 22.98 -7.55
N ALA A 18 -8.65 23.55 -7.15
CA ALA A 18 -9.57 22.96 -6.18
C ALA A 18 -10.35 21.76 -6.75
N ASP A 19 -10.60 21.76 -8.06
CA ASP A 19 -11.36 20.71 -8.75
C ASP A 19 -10.42 19.60 -9.24
N ASN A 20 -9.18 19.92 -9.57
CA ASN A 20 -8.16 18.98 -10.03
C ASN A 20 -6.84 19.13 -9.25
N PRO A 21 -6.77 18.57 -8.03
CA PRO A 21 -5.55 18.61 -7.22
C PRO A 21 -4.38 17.84 -7.87
N LEU A 22 -4.66 16.89 -8.78
CA LEU A 22 -3.62 16.16 -9.50
C LEU A 22 -2.90 17.08 -10.50
N ALA A 23 -3.64 17.84 -11.31
CA ALA A 23 -3.09 18.80 -12.26
C ALA A 23 -2.35 19.94 -11.53
N ALA A 24 -2.90 20.44 -10.43
CA ALA A 24 -2.25 21.44 -9.58
C ALA A 24 -0.88 20.95 -9.09
N ARG A 25 -0.81 19.74 -8.51
CA ARG A 25 0.46 19.14 -8.03
C ARG A 25 1.44 18.90 -9.18
N TYR A 26 0.96 18.39 -10.31
CA TYR A 26 1.80 18.19 -11.50
C TYR A 26 2.46 19.49 -11.96
N ARG A 27 1.70 20.60 -12.07
CA ARG A 27 2.24 21.92 -12.42
C ARG A 27 3.27 22.43 -11.42
N GLN A 28 2.99 22.30 -10.13
CA GLN A 28 3.92 22.70 -9.06
C GLN A 28 5.23 21.93 -9.11
N GLU A 29 5.17 20.62 -9.32
CA GLU A 29 6.36 19.75 -9.44
C GLU A 29 7.15 20.03 -10.70
N MET A 30 6.47 20.25 -11.84
CA MET A 30 7.10 20.68 -13.08
C MET A 30 7.88 21.98 -12.89
N ALA A 31 7.28 22.98 -12.23
CA ALA A 31 7.94 24.24 -11.93
C ALA A 31 9.16 24.04 -11.01
N ALA A 32 9.02 23.24 -9.96
CA ALA A 32 10.11 22.93 -9.03
C ALA A 32 11.27 22.18 -9.71
N HIS A 33 10.99 21.24 -10.62
CA HIS A 33 12.00 20.53 -11.39
C HIS A 33 12.72 21.44 -12.39
N LYS A 34 11.97 22.30 -13.12
CA LYS A 34 12.56 23.29 -14.03
C LYS A 34 13.48 24.27 -13.30
N GLN A 35 13.09 24.73 -12.10
CA GLN A 35 13.95 25.60 -11.27
C GLN A 35 15.25 24.93 -10.84
N ARG A 36 15.26 23.59 -10.70
CA ARG A 36 16.47 22.80 -10.40
C ARG A 36 17.30 22.46 -11.66
N GLY A 37 16.94 23.00 -12.82
CA GLY A 37 17.64 22.77 -14.08
C GLY A 37 17.42 21.39 -14.70
N MET A 38 16.38 20.67 -14.26
CA MET A 38 16.00 19.39 -14.86
C MET A 38 15.43 19.62 -16.26
N ASP A 39 15.77 18.73 -17.20
CA ASP A 39 15.20 18.80 -18.54
C ASP A 39 13.68 18.59 -18.51
N GLU A 40 12.98 19.17 -19.49
CA GLU A 40 11.52 19.17 -19.51
C GLU A 40 10.91 17.76 -19.60
N ALA A 41 11.57 16.84 -20.31
CA ALA A 41 11.07 15.47 -20.47
C ALA A 41 11.25 14.67 -19.18
N GLU A 42 12.39 14.78 -18.49
CA GLU A 42 12.61 14.14 -17.19
C GLU A 42 11.70 14.75 -16.11
N ALA A 43 11.52 16.07 -16.13
CA ALA A 43 10.59 16.76 -15.22
C ALA A 43 9.16 16.22 -15.41
N ALA A 44 8.69 16.11 -16.66
CA ALA A 44 7.37 15.59 -16.99
C ALA A 44 7.20 14.11 -16.63
N ALA A 45 8.25 13.30 -16.82
CA ALA A 45 8.26 11.91 -16.43
C ALA A 45 8.10 11.78 -14.90
N ARG A 46 8.93 12.48 -14.12
CA ARG A 46 8.94 12.44 -12.64
C ARG A 46 7.67 13.03 -12.02
N ALA A 47 7.22 14.18 -12.50
CA ALA A 47 5.99 14.80 -12.03
C ALA A 47 4.76 13.90 -12.30
N GLY A 48 4.81 13.07 -13.34
CA GLY A 48 3.73 12.16 -13.71
C GLY A 48 3.72 10.81 -12.98
N TYR A 49 4.82 10.37 -12.33
CA TYR A 49 4.84 9.05 -11.70
C TYR A 49 3.89 8.95 -10.51
N ARG A 50 2.94 8.02 -10.60
CA ARG A 50 1.99 7.62 -9.53
C ARG A 50 1.90 6.12 -9.32
N ILE A 51 2.49 5.31 -10.20
CA ILE A 51 2.49 3.85 -10.10
C ILE A 51 3.87 3.40 -9.64
N PHE A 52 3.88 2.71 -8.51
CA PHE A 52 5.07 2.18 -7.88
C PHE A 52 4.88 0.69 -7.59
N GLY A 53 5.97 -0.04 -7.49
CA GLY A 53 5.92 -1.47 -7.18
C GLY A 53 7.32 -2.03 -6.96
N SER A 54 7.39 -3.35 -6.85
CA SER A 54 8.64 -4.07 -6.66
C SER A 54 9.62 -3.83 -7.82
N LYS A 55 10.92 -3.98 -7.54
CA LYS A 55 11.96 -4.02 -8.59
C LYS A 55 11.58 -5.04 -9.69
N PRO A 56 11.87 -4.78 -10.98
CA PRO A 56 11.67 -5.77 -12.02
C PRO A 56 12.35 -7.11 -11.68
N GLY A 57 11.56 -8.19 -11.74
CA GLY A 57 12.00 -9.55 -11.38
C GLY A 57 11.97 -9.88 -9.88
N ALA A 58 11.53 -8.95 -9.03
CA ALA A 58 11.29 -9.18 -7.60
C ALA A 58 9.80 -9.07 -7.26
N TYR A 59 9.41 -9.61 -6.11
CA TYR A 59 8.04 -9.64 -5.59
C TYR A 59 8.02 -9.32 -4.10
N GLY A 60 6.88 -8.88 -3.58
CA GLY A 60 6.67 -8.58 -2.17
C GLY A 60 7.03 -7.14 -1.77
N ALA A 61 6.79 -6.83 -0.49
CA ALA A 61 6.96 -5.49 0.10
C ALA A 61 8.22 -5.34 0.96
N GLY A 62 9.00 -6.43 1.12
CA GLY A 62 10.26 -6.41 1.88
C GLY A 62 10.12 -6.48 3.40
N LEU A 63 8.91 -6.73 3.92
CA LEU A 63 8.64 -6.76 5.35
C LEU A 63 8.67 -8.17 5.95
N GLN A 64 8.35 -9.21 5.17
CA GLN A 64 8.30 -10.59 5.68
C GLN A 64 9.60 -11.02 6.38
N ALA A 65 10.75 -10.86 5.71
CA ALA A 65 12.04 -11.24 6.30
C ALA A 65 12.35 -10.46 7.59
N LEU A 66 11.93 -9.18 7.67
CA LEU A 66 12.10 -8.39 8.88
C LEU A 66 11.24 -8.91 10.03
N MET A 67 10.01 -9.33 9.76
CA MET A 67 9.11 -9.91 10.76
C MET A 67 9.64 -11.26 11.24
N ASP A 68 9.98 -12.16 10.30
CA ASP A 68 10.45 -13.52 10.59
C ASP A 68 11.76 -13.51 11.40
N GLU A 69 12.71 -12.64 11.04
CA GLU A 69 14.03 -12.55 11.67
C GLU A 69 14.06 -11.57 12.85
N ARG A 70 12.95 -10.86 13.10
CA ARG A 70 12.85 -9.76 14.09
C ARG A 70 13.94 -8.70 13.87
N GLY A 71 14.21 -8.39 12.61
CA GLY A 71 15.29 -7.52 12.16
C GLY A 71 14.97 -6.03 12.19
N TRP A 72 14.06 -5.59 13.07
CA TRP A 72 13.59 -4.21 13.19
C TRP A 72 13.51 -3.77 14.65
N GLU A 73 13.76 -2.50 14.91
CA GLU A 73 13.69 -1.88 16.24
C GLU A 73 12.56 -0.84 16.33
N ASN A 74 12.23 -0.20 15.21
CA ASN A 74 11.24 0.87 15.14
C ASN A 74 10.51 0.92 13.81
N GLU A 75 9.49 1.79 13.71
CA GLU A 75 8.68 1.99 12.51
C GLU A 75 9.52 2.53 11.34
N GLU A 76 10.57 3.29 11.61
CA GLU A 76 11.47 3.81 10.59
C GLU A 76 12.21 2.69 9.85
N ASP A 77 12.53 1.57 10.50
CA ASP A 77 13.15 0.40 9.86
C ASP A 77 12.19 -0.23 8.85
N LEU A 78 10.92 -0.38 9.24
CA LEU A 78 9.86 -0.94 8.40
C LEU A 78 9.56 -0.02 7.21
N ALA A 79 9.44 1.29 7.44
CA ALA A 79 9.23 2.28 6.39
C ALA A 79 10.37 2.26 5.36
N ARG A 80 11.63 2.20 5.82
CA ARG A 80 12.81 2.12 4.92
C ARG A 80 12.79 0.87 4.07
N ALA A 81 12.41 -0.28 4.64
CA ALA A 81 12.29 -1.53 3.89
C ALA A 81 11.18 -1.46 2.84
N TYR A 82 10.00 -0.97 3.22
CA TYR A 82 8.87 -0.79 2.31
C TYR A 82 9.22 0.14 1.13
N ILE A 83 9.86 1.28 1.42
CA ILE A 83 10.34 2.22 0.39
C ILE A 83 11.39 1.56 -0.50
N ALA A 84 12.38 0.87 0.09
CA ALA A 84 13.45 0.23 -0.66
C ALA A 84 12.92 -0.80 -1.67
N TRP A 85 11.93 -1.59 -1.28
CA TRP A 85 11.34 -2.64 -2.11
C TRP A 85 10.29 -2.11 -3.08
N GLY A 86 9.42 -1.17 -2.67
CA GLY A 86 8.33 -0.64 -3.47
C GLY A 86 8.65 0.62 -4.30
N GLY A 87 9.82 1.24 -4.08
CA GLY A 87 10.21 2.53 -4.66
C GLY A 87 10.61 2.52 -6.14
N TYR A 88 10.05 1.63 -6.97
CA TYR A 88 10.33 1.55 -8.40
C TYR A 88 9.12 2.04 -9.20
N ALA A 89 9.33 3.07 -10.03
CA ALA A 89 8.29 3.70 -10.81
C ALA A 89 7.98 2.92 -12.10
N TYR A 90 6.69 2.82 -12.42
CA TYR A 90 6.17 2.21 -13.64
C TYR A 90 5.28 3.21 -14.40
N GLY A 91 5.27 3.12 -15.75
CA GLY A 91 4.48 4.00 -16.62
C GLY A 91 5.32 4.94 -17.49
N ALA A 92 4.75 5.45 -18.58
CA ALA A 92 5.41 6.31 -19.57
C ALA A 92 6.82 5.86 -20.00
N GLY A 93 6.97 4.56 -20.30
CA GLY A 93 8.25 3.96 -20.69
C GLY A 93 9.18 3.61 -19.54
N ALA A 94 8.82 3.91 -18.28
CA ALA A 94 9.48 3.34 -17.12
C ALA A 94 8.97 1.92 -16.84
N GLU A 95 9.91 0.99 -16.73
CA GLU A 95 9.68 -0.42 -16.42
C GLU A 95 10.38 -0.75 -15.10
N GLY A 96 9.95 -0.10 -14.02
CA GLY A 96 10.57 -0.26 -12.69
C GLY A 96 11.85 0.56 -12.54
N ARG A 97 11.80 1.85 -12.88
CA ARG A 97 12.92 2.78 -12.68
C ARG A 97 13.05 3.11 -11.17
N PRO A 98 14.24 2.98 -10.55
CA PRO A 98 14.43 3.38 -9.16
C PRO A 98 14.04 4.85 -8.94
N ALA A 99 13.14 5.07 -7.98
CA ALA A 99 12.53 6.36 -7.70
C ALA A 99 12.24 6.56 -6.20
N HIS A 100 13.05 5.98 -5.31
CA HIS A 100 12.85 5.95 -3.86
C HIS A 100 12.52 7.31 -3.23
N GLY A 101 13.35 8.35 -3.47
CA GLY A 101 13.07 9.68 -2.92
C GLY A 101 11.81 10.35 -3.51
N LEU A 102 11.41 10.00 -4.74
CA LEU A 102 10.12 10.43 -5.28
C LEU A 102 8.98 9.68 -4.62
N PHE A 103 9.13 8.38 -4.37
CA PHE A 103 8.14 7.58 -3.66
C PHE A 103 7.91 8.11 -2.25
N GLU A 104 8.98 8.42 -1.50
CA GLU A 104 8.90 9.13 -0.20
C GLU A 104 8.11 10.44 -0.29
N THR A 105 8.39 11.25 -1.31
CA THR A 105 7.66 12.51 -1.56
C THR A 105 6.16 12.27 -1.80
N ARG A 106 5.80 11.15 -2.45
CA ARG A 106 4.39 10.76 -2.65
C ARG A 106 3.76 10.28 -1.35
N LEU A 107 4.45 9.43 -0.60
CA LEU A 107 3.97 8.87 0.67
C LEU A 107 3.66 9.98 1.69
N ALA A 108 4.53 10.98 1.81
CA ALA A 108 4.33 12.13 2.71
C ALA A 108 3.07 12.96 2.37
N GLN A 109 2.53 12.80 1.16
CA GLN A 109 1.37 13.52 0.66
C GLN A 109 0.06 12.70 0.70
N ILE A 110 0.11 11.43 1.10
CA ILE A 110 -1.07 10.58 1.20
C ILE A 110 -1.95 11.05 2.35
N ASP A 111 -3.27 11.09 2.12
CA ASP A 111 -4.26 11.47 3.14
C ASP A 111 -5.12 10.28 3.62
N ALA A 112 -5.07 9.15 2.92
CA ALA A 112 -5.70 7.90 3.32
C ALA A 112 -5.03 6.70 2.62
N VAL A 113 -4.97 5.56 3.31
CA VAL A 113 -4.58 4.27 2.73
C VAL A 113 -5.84 3.46 2.44
N VAL A 114 -5.87 2.77 1.31
CA VAL A 114 -7.01 1.96 0.89
C VAL A 114 -6.52 0.62 0.36
N GLN A 115 -7.00 -0.48 0.96
CA GLN A 115 -6.79 -1.84 0.51
C GLN A 115 -8.15 -2.47 0.20
N ASN A 116 -8.25 -3.20 -0.92
CA ASN A 116 -9.47 -3.95 -1.25
C ASN A 116 -9.24 -5.45 -1.04
N GLN A 117 -10.24 -6.13 -0.47
CA GLN A 117 -10.35 -7.59 -0.44
C GLN A 117 -11.56 -8.01 -1.27
N ASP A 118 -11.37 -8.93 -2.21
CA ASP A 118 -12.37 -9.35 -3.20
C ASP A 118 -12.92 -10.77 -2.95
N ASN A 119 -12.48 -11.44 -1.88
CA ASN A 119 -12.80 -12.83 -1.60
C ASN A 119 -13.21 -13.02 -0.11
N ARG A 120 -13.74 -14.19 0.24
CA ARG A 120 -14.10 -14.57 1.64
C ARG A 120 -13.42 -15.83 2.14
N GLU A 121 -12.62 -16.45 1.28
CA GLU A 121 -11.90 -17.67 1.52
C GLU A 121 -10.81 -17.47 2.57
N HIS A 122 -10.22 -16.28 2.62
CA HIS A 122 -9.31 -15.83 3.67
C HIS A 122 -9.66 -14.42 4.15
N ASP A 123 -9.04 -13.97 5.23
CA ASP A 123 -9.17 -12.61 5.77
C ASP A 123 -7.79 -11.98 5.99
N LEU A 124 -7.76 -10.71 6.42
CA LEU A 124 -6.51 -9.98 6.60
C LEU A 124 -5.58 -10.57 7.69
N LEU A 125 -6.09 -11.46 8.54
CA LEU A 125 -5.32 -12.18 9.57
C LEU A 125 -5.08 -13.64 9.16
N ASP A 126 -5.21 -13.97 7.88
CA ASP A 126 -5.01 -15.31 7.33
C ASP A 126 -3.99 -15.30 6.16
N SER A 127 -3.50 -14.12 5.80
CA SER A 127 -2.44 -13.93 4.79
C SER A 127 -1.53 -12.78 5.20
N ASP A 128 -0.22 -13.02 5.11
CA ASP A 128 0.81 -12.03 5.41
C ASP A 128 0.81 -10.83 4.46
N ASP A 129 0.31 -11.00 3.23
CA ASP A 129 0.29 -9.94 2.21
C ASP A 129 -0.48 -8.69 2.69
N TYR A 130 -1.50 -8.83 3.54
CA TYR A 130 -2.25 -7.67 4.03
C TYR A 130 -1.40 -6.78 4.92
N TYR A 131 -0.75 -7.31 5.96
CA TYR A 131 0.11 -6.48 6.80
C TYR A 131 1.31 -5.96 5.99
N GLN A 132 1.84 -6.76 5.05
CA GLN A 132 2.97 -6.36 4.23
C GLN A 132 2.66 -5.15 3.33
N PHE A 133 1.51 -5.15 2.65
CA PHE A 133 1.14 -4.08 1.72
C PHE A 133 0.30 -2.98 2.38
N GLU A 134 -0.77 -3.31 3.09
CA GLU A 134 -1.65 -2.32 3.75
C GLU A 134 -0.96 -1.73 4.99
N GLY A 135 -0.46 -2.58 5.89
CA GLY A 135 0.27 -2.16 7.09
C GLY A 135 1.60 -1.49 6.75
N GLY A 136 2.37 -2.06 5.82
CA GLY A 136 3.63 -1.50 5.34
C GLY A 136 3.47 -0.12 4.72
N LEU A 137 2.43 0.09 3.91
CA LEU A 137 2.10 1.41 3.35
C LEU A 137 1.69 2.38 4.46
N ALA A 138 0.86 1.95 5.41
CA ALA A 138 0.42 2.79 6.53
C ALA A 138 1.61 3.29 7.37
N VAL A 139 2.56 2.39 7.71
CA VAL A 139 3.78 2.74 8.45
C VAL A 139 4.69 3.66 7.62
N ALA A 140 4.88 3.37 6.33
CA ALA A 140 5.71 4.21 5.46
C ALA A 140 5.12 5.63 5.30
N VAL A 141 3.79 5.76 5.23
CA VAL A 141 3.11 7.07 5.26
C VAL A 141 3.30 7.74 6.62
N ALA A 142 3.08 7.03 7.73
CA ALA A 142 3.22 7.60 9.07
C ALA A 142 4.61 8.19 9.30
N VAL A 143 5.67 7.45 8.93
CA VAL A 143 7.06 7.90 9.08
C VAL A 143 7.39 9.07 8.16
N THR A 144 7.01 9.01 6.88
CA THR A 144 7.36 10.06 5.89
C THR A 144 6.54 11.34 6.08
N LYS A 145 5.29 11.24 6.53
CA LYS A 145 4.40 12.37 6.82
C LYS A 145 4.61 12.94 8.23
N GLY A 146 5.12 12.12 9.16
CA GLY A 146 5.23 12.43 10.59
C GLY A 146 3.92 12.22 11.37
N SER A 147 2.89 11.65 10.74
CA SER A 147 1.62 11.29 11.37
C SER A 147 0.88 10.23 10.56
N GLY A 148 0.13 9.38 11.26
CA GLY A 148 -0.73 8.38 10.63
C GLY A 148 -1.90 9.01 9.87
N VAL A 149 -2.45 8.24 8.93
CA VAL A 149 -3.64 8.59 8.14
C VAL A 149 -4.72 7.54 8.32
N PRO A 150 -6.00 7.84 8.05
CA PRO A 150 -7.04 6.81 8.01
C PRO A 150 -6.68 5.67 7.04
N VAL A 151 -6.81 4.44 7.52
CA VAL A 151 -6.60 3.21 6.74
C VAL A 151 -7.95 2.53 6.56
N TRP A 152 -8.32 2.30 5.31
CA TRP A 152 -9.61 1.73 4.91
C TRP A 152 -9.42 0.36 4.26
N HIS A 153 -10.15 -0.62 4.78
CA HIS A 153 -10.20 -1.97 4.26
C HIS A 153 -11.56 -2.23 3.62
N ASN A 154 -11.58 -2.35 2.30
CA ASN A 154 -12.80 -2.46 1.50
C ASN A 154 -13.09 -3.92 1.15
N ASP A 155 -14.19 -4.45 1.66
CA ASP A 155 -14.72 -5.77 1.33
C ASP A 155 -15.61 -5.68 0.06
N HIS A 156 -15.04 -6.11 -1.07
CA HIS A 156 -15.66 -6.22 -2.39
C HIS A 156 -16.07 -7.66 -2.73
N SER A 157 -15.99 -8.61 -1.79
CA SER A 157 -16.36 -10.02 -2.00
C SER A 157 -17.82 -10.26 -2.38
N ARG A 158 -18.68 -9.26 -2.17
CA ARG A 158 -20.03 -9.17 -2.73
C ARG A 158 -20.12 -7.92 -3.61
N PRO A 159 -19.92 -8.04 -4.93
CA PRO A 159 -19.91 -6.90 -5.85
C PRO A 159 -21.19 -6.04 -5.80
N GLU A 160 -22.33 -6.64 -5.45
CA GLU A 160 -23.63 -5.97 -5.31
C GLU A 160 -23.79 -5.18 -4.01
N SER A 161 -22.93 -5.42 -3.00
CA SER A 161 -22.95 -4.70 -1.74
C SER A 161 -21.54 -4.58 -1.14
N PRO A 162 -20.65 -3.77 -1.75
CA PRO A 162 -19.36 -3.43 -1.17
C PRO A 162 -19.50 -2.88 0.26
N LYS A 163 -18.56 -3.24 1.14
CA LYS A 163 -18.50 -2.71 2.51
C LYS A 163 -17.14 -2.07 2.73
N ILE A 164 -17.15 -0.79 3.08
CA ILE A 164 -15.96 -0.01 3.42
C ILE A 164 -15.92 0.07 4.94
N ARG A 165 -14.80 -0.30 5.55
CA ARG A 165 -14.55 -0.22 7.00
C ARG A 165 -13.20 0.40 7.25
N SER A 166 -13.02 1.00 8.42
CA SER A 166 -11.66 1.28 8.88
C SER A 166 -10.91 -0.05 9.09
N LEU A 167 -9.58 -0.02 9.00
CA LEU A 167 -8.76 -1.20 9.30
C LEU A 167 -9.04 -1.73 10.72
N GLU A 168 -9.21 -0.83 11.69
CA GLU A 168 -9.56 -1.20 13.08
C GLU A 168 -10.90 -1.95 13.16
N GLU A 169 -11.93 -1.46 12.45
CA GLU A 169 -13.24 -2.11 12.40
C GLU A 169 -13.16 -3.50 11.76
N GLU A 170 -12.35 -3.66 10.69
CA GLU A 170 -12.19 -4.95 10.02
C GLU A 170 -11.38 -5.93 10.88
N ILE A 171 -10.29 -5.51 11.54
CA ILE A 171 -9.56 -6.34 12.52
C ILE A 171 -10.52 -6.81 13.61
N ALA A 172 -11.28 -5.89 14.22
CA ALA A 172 -12.23 -6.23 15.28
C ALA A 172 -13.31 -7.21 14.80
N ARG A 173 -13.79 -7.04 13.56
CA ARG A 173 -14.73 -7.97 12.92
C ARG A 173 -14.12 -9.35 12.75
N VAL A 174 -12.93 -9.45 12.16
CA VAL A 174 -12.25 -10.73 11.89
C VAL A 174 -11.94 -11.47 13.19
N VAL A 175 -11.46 -10.74 14.21
CA VAL A 175 -11.18 -11.31 15.53
C VAL A 175 -12.43 -11.99 16.08
N ARG A 176 -13.57 -11.28 16.10
CA ARG A 176 -14.83 -11.80 16.65
C ARG A 176 -15.46 -12.88 15.77
N ALA A 177 -15.43 -12.70 14.45
CA ALA A 177 -16.13 -13.57 13.50
C ALA A 177 -15.38 -14.89 13.25
N ARG A 178 -14.05 -14.89 13.37
CA ARG A 178 -13.20 -16.05 13.08
C ARG A 178 -12.18 -16.37 14.17
N VAL A 179 -11.26 -15.46 14.52
CA VAL A 179 -10.10 -15.77 15.42
C VAL A 179 -10.54 -16.44 16.71
N VAL A 180 -11.51 -15.83 17.41
CA VAL A 180 -12.00 -16.32 18.70
C VAL A 180 -13.32 -17.08 18.58
N ASN A 181 -13.77 -17.39 17.36
CA ASN A 181 -15.04 -18.09 17.13
C ASN A 181 -14.86 -19.60 17.44
N PRO A 182 -15.58 -20.17 18.42
CA PRO A 182 -15.46 -21.59 18.76
C PRO A 182 -15.66 -22.52 17.56
N LYS A 183 -16.55 -22.16 16.62
CA LYS A 183 -16.77 -22.96 15.41
C LYS A 183 -15.53 -23.05 14.53
N TRP A 184 -14.77 -21.95 14.42
CA TRP A 184 -13.54 -21.95 13.64
C TRP A 184 -12.43 -22.70 14.37
N ILE A 185 -12.28 -22.47 15.68
CA ILE A 185 -11.28 -23.15 16.52
C ILE A 185 -11.49 -24.66 16.50
N GLU A 186 -12.71 -25.12 16.79
CA GLU A 186 -13.08 -26.54 16.74
C GLU A 186 -12.88 -27.12 15.33
N SER A 187 -13.09 -26.31 14.28
CA SER A 187 -12.83 -26.71 12.90
C SER A 187 -11.37 -26.94 12.63
N ALA A 188 -10.52 -25.95 12.93
CA ALA A 188 -9.08 -26.05 12.75
C ALA A 188 -8.49 -27.22 13.56
N MET A 189 -8.95 -27.46 14.80
CA MET A 189 -8.48 -28.60 15.61
C MET A 189 -8.70 -29.97 14.97
N ARG A 190 -9.71 -30.15 14.11
CA ARG A 190 -9.90 -31.41 13.36
C ARG A 190 -8.78 -31.71 12.35
N HIS A 191 -7.97 -30.70 12.01
CA HIS A 191 -6.87 -30.80 11.05
C HIS A 191 -5.49 -30.91 11.71
N GLY A 192 -5.43 -31.17 13.03
CA GLY A 192 -4.19 -31.49 13.74
C GLY A 192 -3.09 -30.43 13.54
N TYR A 193 -1.94 -30.85 13.02
CA TYR A 193 -0.78 -29.98 12.79
C TYR A 193 -1.10 -28.76 11.93
N LYS A 194 -1.80 -28.92 10.79
CA LYS A 194 -2.12 -27.78 9.91
C LYS A 194 -3.13 -26.83 10.56
N GLY A 195 -4.06 -27.36 11.35
CA GLY A 195 -4.96 -26.54 12.15
C GLY A 195 -4.24 -25.66 13.18
N ALA A 196 -3.28 -26.26 13.90
CA ALA A 196 -2.43 -25.52 14.83
C ALA A 196 -1.56 -24.46 14.11
N PHE A 197 -1.08 -24.77 12.90
CA PHE A 197 -0.36 -23.81 12.06
C PHE A 197 -1.24 -22.59 11.72
N GLU A 198 -2.48 -22.76 11.25
CA GLU A 198 -3.33 -21.59 10.92
C GLU A 198 -3.61 -20.72 12.15
N MET A 199 -3.78 -21.35 13.32
CA MET A 199 -3.94 -20.62 14.58
C MET A 199 -2.70 -19.79 14.93
N ALA A 200 -1.50 -20.35 14.75
CA ALA A 200 -0.25 -19.63 14.99
C ALA A 200 -0.03 -18.52 13.97
N ALA A 201 -0.22 -18.80 12.67
CA ALA A 201 -0.09 -17.82 11.60
C ALA A 201 -1.04 -16.63 11.79
N THR A 202 -2.29 -16.88 12.22
CA THR A 202 -3.23 -15.81 12.61
C THR A 202 -2.67 -14.87 13.67
N VAL A 203 -1.92 -15.39 14.64
CA VAL A 203 -1.31 -14.57 15.69
C VAL A 203 -0.12 -13.79 15.15
N ASP A 204 0.67 -14.37 14.25
CA ASP A 204 1.80 -13.68 13.61
C ASP A 204 1.34 -12.55 12.67
N TYR A 205 0.15 -12.65 12.08
CA TYR A 205 -0.40 -11.64 11.15
C TYR A 205 -1.20 -10.52 11.84
N LEU A 206 -1.51 -10.66 13.13
CA LEU A 206 -2.23 -9.68 13.94
C LEU A 206 -1.30 -8.63 14.54
#